data_AF-A0A9D2CGF2-F1
#
_entry.id   AF-A0A9D2CGF2-F1
#
_cell.length_a   1.000
_cell.length_b   1.000
_cell.length_c   1.000
_cell.angle_alpha   90.00
_cell.angle_beta   90.00
_cell.angle_gamma   90.00
#
_symmetry.space_group_name_H-M   'P 1'
#
loop_
_entity.id
_entity.type
_entity.pdbx_description
1 polymer ?
#
loop_
_entity_poly.entity_id
_entity_poly.type
_entity_poly.pdbx_seq_one_letter_code
_entity_poly.pdbx_strand_id
1 'polypeptide(L)'
;MQITKKTIPVILTVLFVGTSVWNGFAASVMEQFFHIRSAWEWASAAIHWLGMTAFVILPPALLFGERRCRALAVYALLPVLIAGACLAWVYFSLLPTPPDELAAYILSRSSAVAACVYLAAEQFSRRHKGAEFVPNGNILPRAAVLFLLVTLACFPLNFFMQFPALMEPKELKFTLFGKWHWFFIIETLASPAILSHFIKEKSKEEKFIALFMLSEALFFQFVLRFSYVRLHSYQSLKGIVSVLPLYVCTFGIAVLPFAILSCSPFFQSVLFLVNTPGAIVAFVWPPMEGSSVWNYNVTCFVFSHILLFAITANMALHLEAKPQKKHLMHLPYMIAAYYAVMLLLNTAAIRLSSTNSNPNFSFISKSPLPIALEKVWAVSIGPFTFSPLYYLVLVAVQYALALITYLIYRAYLRFSRGTQSKGLEENEDLPLKHGAEIAFEKE
;
A
#
# COMPACT_ATOMS: atom_id res chain seq x y z
N MET A 1 32.61 2.74 5.29
CA MET A 1 31.23 3.25 5.43
C MET A 1 31.12 3.93 6.80
N GLN A 2 31.31 5.26 6.87
CA GLN A 2 31.21 6.00 8.14
C GLN A 2 29.74 6.12 8.54
N ILE A 3 29.37 5.54 9.69
CA ILE A 3 28.04 5.68 10.28
C ILE A 3 27.92 7.13 10.78
N THR A 4 27.28 7.99 9.99
CA THR A 4 27.00 9.37 10.41
C THR A 4 25.75 9.40 11.30
N LYS A 5 25.58 10.44 12.11
CA LYS A 5 24.37 10.64 12.95
C LYS A 5 23.04 10.59 12.16
N LYS A 6 23.07 10.73 10.83
CA LYS A 6 21.91 10.57 9.95
C LYS A 6 21.55 9.11 9.63
N THR A 7 22.48 8.17 9.83
CA THR A 7 22.29 6.75 9.51
C THR A 7 21.57 5.98 10.63
N ILE A 8 21.74 6.40 11.88
CA ILE A 8 21.13 5.72 13.04
C ILE A 8 19.59 5.77 13.01
N PRO A 9 18.93 6.92 12.74
CA PRO A 9 17.47 6.97 12.57
C PRO A 9 16.98 6.10 11.43
N VAL A 10 17.76 5.98 10.35
CA VAL A 10 17.42 5.14 9.18
C VAL A 10 17.51 3.66 9.54
N ILE A 11 18.59 3.24 10.20
CA ILE A 11 18.77 1.85 10.64
C ILE A 11 17.69 1.48 11.66
N LEU A 12 17.42 2.34 12.64
CA LEU A 12 16.35 2.11 13.61
C LEU A 12 14.98 2.07 12.94
N THR A 13 14.69 2.98 11.99
CA THR A 13 13.43 2.91 11.24
C THR A 13 13.34 1.63 10.44
N VAL A 14 14.37 1.22 9.71
CA VAL A 14 14.37 0.01 8.89
C VAL A 14 14.21 -1.24 9.76
N LEU A 15 14.87 -1.29 10.92
CA LEU A 15 14.69 -2.38 11.90
C LEU A 15 13.28 -2.36 12.49
N PHE A 16 12.78 -1.20 12.92
CA PHE A 16 11.44 -1.06 13.49
C PHE A 16 10.33 -1.33 12.48
N VAL A 17 10.46 -0.87 11.24
CA VAL A 17 9.58 -1.17 10.11
C VAL A 17 9.68 -2.66 9.82
N GLY A 18 10.87 -3.23 9.62
CA GLY A 18 11.05 -4.65 9.33
C GLY A 18 10.41 -5.57 10.38
N THR A 19 10.61 -5.25 11.66
CA THR A 19 10.02 -6.00 12.78
C THR A 19 8.53 -5.74 12.95
N SER A 20 8.05 -4.50 12.78
CA SER A 20 6.61 -4.18 12.86
C SER A 20 5.82 -4.72 11.67
N VAL A 21 6.47 -4.85 10.51
CA VAL A 21 5.95 -5.53 9.32
C VAL A 21 5.81 -7.00 9.65
N TRP A 22 6.89 -7.67 10.04
CA TRP A 22 6.88 -9.09 10.43
C TRP A 22 5.81 -9.44 11.47
N ASN A 23 5.58 -8.55 12.44
CA ASN A 23 4.66 -8.81 13.56
C ASN A 23 3.22 -8.32 13.32
N GLY A 24 3.03 -7.40 12.37
CA GLY A 24 1.72 -6.99 11.87
C GLY A 24 1.05 -8.03 10.96
N PHE A 25 1.75 -9.11 10.57
CA PHE A 25 1.19 -10.21 9.77
C PHE A 25 0.41 -11.26 10.58
N ALA A 26 0.35 -11.16 11.92
CA ALA A 26 -0.31 -12.18 12.74
C ALA A 26 -1.84 -12.15 12.56
N ALA A 27 -2.40 -13.25 12.07
CA ALA A 27 -3.84 -13.47 11.81
C ALA A 27 -4.69 -13.24 13.04
N SER A 28 -4.14 -13.66 14.16
CA SER A 28 -4.73 -13.53 15.48
C SER A 28 -5.12 -12.09 15.80
N VAL A 29 -4.30 -11.09 15.47
CA VAL A 29 -4.51 -9.67 15.80
C VAL A 29 -5.79 -9.13 15.15
N MET A 30 -6.08 -9.55 13.92
CA MET A 30 -7.30 -9.15 13.20
C MET A 30 -8.47 -10.07 13.52
N GLU A 31 -8.22 -11.37 13.71
CA GLU A 31 -9.22 -12.34 14.11
C GLU A 31 -9.83 -12.02 15.48
N GLN A 32 -9.05 -11.44 16.40
CA GLN A 32 -9.51 -10.96 17.70
C GLN A 32 -10.72 -10.00 17.61
N PHE A 33 -10.88 -9.24 16.53
CA PHE A 33 -12.08 -8.41 16.33
C PHE A 33 -13.39 -9.21 16.24
N PHE A 34 -13.33 -10.46 15.79
CA PHE A 34 -14.49 -11.39 15.78
C PHE A 34 -14.87 -11.94 17.14
N HIS A 35 -14.00 -11.77 18.13
CA HIS A 35 -14.23 -12.29 19.47
C HIS A 35 -14.67 -11.21 20.46
N ILE A 36 -14.81 -9.96 20.02
CA ILE A 36 -15.22 -8.84 20.88
C ILE A 36 -16.71 -8.95 21.22
N ARG A 37 -17.03 -8.88 22.52
CA ARG A 37 -18.38 -8.97 23.09
C ARG A 37 -18.71 -7.85 24.06
N SER A 38 -17.72 -7.09 24.56
CA SER A 38 -17.93 -6.02 25.55
C SER A 38 -17.32 -4.68 25.14
N ALA A 39 -17.81 -3.60 25.75
CA ALA A 39 -17.28 -2.24 25.52
C ALA A 39 -15.79 -2.10 25.92
N TRP A 40 -15.34 -2.85 26.91
CA TRP A 40 -13.95 -2.83 27.37
C TRP A 40 -12.99 -3.53 26.39
N GLU A 41 -13.43 -4.65 25.83
CA GLU A 41 -12.72 -5.33 24.74
C GLU A 41 -12.67 -4.45 23.50
N TRP A 42 -13.76 -3.73 23.18
CA TRP A 42 -13.77 -2.71 22.13
C TRP A 42 -12.76 -1.60 22.36
N ALA A 43 -12.72 -1.04 23.58
CA ALA A 43 -11.77 0.01 23.93
C ALA A 43 -10.31 -0.48 23.81
N SER A 44 -10.05 -1.70 24.30
CA SER A 44 -8.72 -2.33 24.19
C SER A 44 -8.34 -2.56 22.72
N ALA A 45 -9.20 -3.19 21.93
CA ALA A 45 -8.96 -3.45 20.52
C ALA A 45 -8.76 -2.15 19.72
N ALA A 46 -9.54 -1.11 20.00
CA ALA A 46 -9.41 0.20 19.36
C ALA A 46 -8.06 0.85 19.68
N ILE A 47 -7.60 0.82 20.94
CA ILE A 47 -6.30 1.37 21.34
C ILE A 47 -5.15 0.59 20.68
N HIS A 48 -5.26 -0.73 20.61
CA HIS A 48 -4.26 -1.58 19.93
C HIS A 48 -4.22 -1.29 18.43
N TRP A 49 -5.37 -1.14 17.79
CA TRP A 49 -5.47 -0.74 16.38
C TRP A 49 -4.86 0.65 16.14
N LEU A 50 -5.22 1.66 16.93
CA LEU A 50 -4.62 2.99 16.84
C LEU A 50 -3.10 2.94 16.98
N GLY A 51 -2.58 2.07 17.85
CA GLY A 51 -1.15 1.85 17.99
C GLY A 51 -0.50 1.32 16.71
N MET A 52 -1.22 0.59 15.84
CA MET A 52 -0.69 0.07 14.57
C MET A 52 -0.36 1.20 13.58
N THR A 53 -0.97 2.38 13.72
CA THR A 53 -0.64 3.55 12.90
C THR A 53 0.82 4.01 13.05
N ALA A 54 1.52 3.53 14.10
CA ALA A 54 2.96 3.65 14.24
C ALA A 54 3.73 3.25 12.97
N PHE A 55 3.22 2.24 12.27
CA PHE A 55 3.83 1.73 11.05
C PHE A 55 3.92 2.78 9.92
N VAL A 56 2.94 3.68 9.86
CA VAL A 56 2.84 4.73 8.83
C VAL A 56 3.40 6.06 9.32
N ILE A 57 3.33 6.33 10.63
CA ILE A 57 3.72 7.63 11.20
C ILE A 57 5.23 7.70 11.51
N LEU A 58 5.81 6.63 12.06
CA LEU A 58 7.19 6.65 12.52
C LEU A 58 8.21 6.78 11.38
N PRO A 59 8.07 6.11 10.23
CA PRO A 59 9.05 6.23 9.15
C PRO A 59 9.24 7.65 8.63
N PRO A 60 8.19 8.41 8.25
CA PRO A 60 8.37 9.80 7.84
C PRO A 60 8.87 10.72 8.97
N ALA A 61 8.51 10.43 10.23
CA ALA A 61 9.01 11.18 11.38
C ALA A 61 10.52 11.01 11.62
N LEU A 62 11.02 9.77 11.50
CA LEU A 62 12.40 9.40 11.79
C LEU A 62 13.34 9.62 10.58
N LEU A 63 12.92 9.22 9.37
CA LEU A 63 13.74 9.28 8.15
C LEU A 63 13.83 10.69 7.58
N PHE A 64 12.68 11.36 7.47
CA PHE A 64 12.56 12.65 6.78
C PHE A 64 12.42 13.83 7.73
N GLY A 65 12.26 13.58 9.02
CA GLY A 65 12.09 14.64 10.00
C GLY A 65 10.74 15.35 9.88
N GLU A 66 9.72 14.70 9.32
CA GLU A 66 8.45 15.35 8.98
C GLU A 66 7.76 15.85 10.25
N ARG A 67 7.47 17.16 10.29
CA ARG A 67 7.08 17.87 11.52
C ARG A 67 5.73 17.41 12.08
N ARG A 68 4.76 17.11 11.23
CA ARG A 68 3.42 16.63 11.63
C ARG A 68 3.51 15.21 12.17
N CYS A 69 4.23 14.32 11.51
CA CYS A 69 4.43 12.94 11.93
C CYS A 69 5.21 12.86 13.25
N ARG A 70 6.20 13.75 13.44
CA ARG A 70 6.89 13.91 14.73
C ARG A 70 5.96 14.37 15.85
N ALA A 71 5.13 15.38 15.56
CA ALA A 71 4.12 15.83 16.53
C ALA A 71 3.14 14.70 16.87
N LEU A 72 2.67 13.93 15.88
CA LEU A 72 1.80 12.78 16.11
C LEU A 72 2.48 11.67 16.92
N ALA A 73 3.73 11.35 16.63
CA ALA A 73 4.49 10.35 17.36
C ALA A 73 4.54 10.66 18.86
N VAL A 74 4.76 11.92 19.21
CA VAL A 74 4.90 12.38 20.61
C VAL A 74 3.55 12.59 21.29
N TYR A 75 2.61 13.30 20.64
CA TYR A 75 1.40 13.78 21.31
C TYR A 75 0.18 12.86 21.13
N ALA A 76 0.18 11.96 20.16
CA ALA A 76 -0.95 11.06 19.91
C ALA A 76 -0.53 9.58 20.07
N LEU A 77 0.49 9.16 19.34
CA LEU A 77 0.89 7.77 19.26
C LEU A 77 1.51 7.26 20.56
N LEU A 78 2.40 8.04 21.20
CA LEU A 78 3.00 7.64 22.48
C LEU A 78 1.96 7.38 23.58
N PRO A 79 0.98 8.28 23.84
CA PRO A 79 -0.13 7.99 24.76
C PRO A 79 -0.91 6.72 24.39
N VAL A 80 -1.22 6.53 23.09
CA VAL A 80 -1.93 5.34 22.60
C VAL A 80 -1.15 4.06 22.88
N LEU A 81 0.17 4.06 22.64
CA LEU A 81 1.02 2.89 22.88
C LEU A 81 1.14 2.56 24.36
N ILE A 82 1.23 3.58 25.24
CA ILE A 82 1.23 3.39 26.70
C ILE A 82 -0.10 2.81 27.17
N ALA A 83 -1.23 3.38 26.71
CA ALA A 83 -2.56 2.85 27.03
C ALA A 83 -2.73 1.41 26.53
N GLY A 84 -2.20 1.10 25.34
CA GLY A 84 -2.21 -0.24 24.77
C GLY A 84 -1.45 -1.25 25.63
N ALA A 85 -0.29 -0.87 26.18
CA ALA A 85 0.45 -1.72 27.10
C ALA A 85 -0.35 -2.04 28.37
N CYS A 86 -1.07 -1.06 28.93
CA CYS A 86 -1.92 -1.27 30.11
C CYS A 86 -3.12 -2.19 29.83
N LEU A 87 -3.61 -2.24 28.58
CA LEU A 87 -4.78 -3.02 28.18
C LEU A 87 -4.43 -4.31 27.43
N ALA A 88 -3.14 -4.64 27.30
CA ALA A 88 -2.68 -5.77 26.51
C ALA A 88 -3.28 -7.10 26.96
N TRP A 89 -3.44 -7.31 28.27
CA TRP A 89 -4.03 -8.53 28.82
C TRP A 89 -5.48 -8.75 28.36
N VAL A 90 -6.26 -7.67 28.21
CA VAL A 90 -7.64 -7.72 27.70
C VAL A 90 -7.61 -8.15 26.24
N TYR A 91 -6.74 -7.53 25.45
CA TYR A 91 -6.63 -7.79 24.02
C TYR A 91 -6.22 -9.23 23.73
N PHE A 92 -5.20 -9.74 24.42
CA PHE A 92 -4.72 -11.12 24.24
C PHE A 92 -5.62 -12.18 24.88
N SER A 93 -6.60 -11.79 25.70
CA SER A 93 -7.62 -12.73 26.19
C SER A 93 -8.69 -13.09 25.15
N LEU A 94 -8.83 -12.28 24.08
CA LEU A 94 -9.84 -12.48 23.05
C LEU A 94 -9.58 -13.71 22.17
N LEU A 95 -8.31 -14.06 21.98
CA LEU A 95 -7.91 -15.23 21.20
C LEU A 95 -6.57 -15.77 21.74
N PRO A 96 -6.45 -17.09 21.98
CA PRO A 96 -5.19 -17.71 22.35
C PRO A 96 -4.11 -17.36 21.32
N THR A 97 -3.14 -16.55 21.75
CA THR A 97 -2.07 -16.06 20.87
C THR A 97 -0.82 -16.91 21.09
N PRO A 98 -0.24 -17.50 20.03
CA PRO A 98 1.01 -18.24 20.12
C PRO A 98 2.14 -17.43 20.78
N PRO A 99 3.06 -18.06 21.54
CA PRO A 99 4.12 -17.34 22.25
C PRO A 99 5.05 -16.51 21.34
N ASP A 100 5.30 -16.99 20.13
CA ASP A 100 6.06 -16.32 19.08
C ASP A 100 5.36 -15.05 18.58
N GLU A 101 4.05 -15.10 18.36
CA GLU A 101 3.24 -13.93 17.99
C GLU A 101 3.16 -12.90 19.13
N LEU A 102 3.07 -13.36 20.38
CA LEU A 102 3.10 -12.47 21.55
C LEU A 102 4.47 -11.77 21.70
N ALA A 103 5.58 -12.52 21.56
CA ALA A 103 6.93 -11.96 21.64
C ALA A 103 7.18 -10.94 20.52
N ALA A 104 6.75 -11.27 19.31
CA ALA A 104 6.69 -10.39 18.15
C ALA A 104 5.94 -9.09 18.46
N TYR A 105 4.72 -9.19 18.96
CA TYR A 105 3.92 -8.03 19.33
C TYR A 105 4.66 -7.13 20.34
N ILE A 106 5.17 -7.72 21.43
CA ILE A 106 5.90 -6.98 22.48
C ILE A 106 7.11 -6.24 21.90
N LEU A 107 7.88 -6.89 21.03
CA LEU A 107 9.04 -6.29 20.40
C LEU A 107 8.66 -5.10 19.50
N SER A 108 7.59 -5.23 18.70
CA SER A 108 7.10 -4.14 17.84
C SER A 108 6.58 -2.95 18.66
N ARG A 109 5.84 -3.20 19.74
CA ARG A 109 5.35 -2.13 20.63
C ARG A 109 6.46 -1.42 21.37
N SER A 110 7.40 -2.18 21.94
CA SER A 110 8.55 -1.62 22.65
C SER A 110 9.41 -0.78 21.72
N SER A 111 9.59 -1.25 20.49
CA SER A 111 10.24 -0.55 19.39
C SER A 111 9.57 0.80 19.06
N ALA A 112 8.25 0.78 18.87
CA ALA A 112 7.48 1.98 18.58
C ALA A 112 7.52 2.99 19.75
N VAL A 113 7.41 2.51 20.99
CA VAL A 113 7.55 3.34 22.19
C VAL A 113 8.94 3.97 22.25
N ALA A 114 10.00 3.18 22.04
CA ALA A 114 11.38 3.68 22.04
C ALA A 114 11.59 4.76 20.96
N ALA A 115 11.05 4.57 19.76
CA ALA A 115 11.07 5.57 18.70
C ALA A 115 10.34 6.86 19.08
N CYS A 116 9.15 6.76 19.66
CA CYS A 116 8.40 7.93 20.13
C CYS A 116 9.13 8.68 21.27
N VAL A 117 9.71 7.94 22.23
CA VAL A 117 10.49 8.51 23.34
C VAL A 117 11.75 9.20 22.81
N TYR A 118 12.44 8.60 21.85
CA TYR A 118 13.58 9.23 21.16
C TYR A 118 13.16 10.56 20.51
N LEU A 119 12.04 10.58 19.79
CA LEU A 119 11.53 11.80 19.15
C LEU A 119 11.12 12.87 20.19
N ALA A 120 10.52 12.46 21.31
CA ALA A 120 10.18 13.36 22.41
C ALA A 120 11.43 13.96 23.07
N ALA A 121 12.45 13.14 23.32
CA ALA A 121 13.73 13.57 23.88
C ALA A 121 14.48 14.52 22.92
N GLU A 122 14.49 14.22 21.62
CA GLU A 122 15.05 15.10 20.60
C GLU A 122 14.32 16.46 20.57
N GLN A 123 12.99 16.45 20.65
CA GLN A 123 12.19 17.67 20.68
C GLN A 123 12.48 18.51 21.93
N PHE A 124 12.58 17.89 23.10
CA PHE A 124 12.92 18.56 24.35
C PHE A 124 14.32 19.18 24.30
N SER A 125 15.31 18.43 23.78
CA SER A 125 16.69 18.90 23.61
C SER A 125 16.80 20.11 22.68
N ARG A 126 16.07 20.09 21.55
CA ARG A 126 16.04 21.22 20.60
C ARG A 126 15.42 22.48 21.23
N ARG A 127 14.34 22.31 22.00
CA ARG A 127 13.69 23.41 22.73
C ARG A 127 14.63 24.06 23.75
N HIS A 128 15.44 23.28 24.46
CA HIS A 128 16.44 23.80 25.42
C HIS A 128 17.61 24.53 24.74
N LYS A 129 17.94 24.18 23.50
CA LYS A 129 19.01 24.84 22.73
C LYS A 129 18.55 26.11 21.99
N GLY A 130 17.36 26.63 22.30
CA GLY A 130 16.80 27.81 21.65
C GLY A 130 16.42 27.60 20.18
N ALA A 131 16.45 26.35 19.67
CA ALA A 131 15.94 26.05 18.35
C ALA A 131 14.41 25.97 18.41
N GLU A 132 13.73 26.85 17.69
CA GLU A 132 12.27 26.86 17.58
C GLU A 132 11.75 25.52 17.03
N PHE A 133 11.36 24.64 17.94
CA PHE A 133 10.43 23.56 17.67
C PHE A 133 9.31 23.60 18.72
N VAL A 134 8.76 24.79 18.94
CA VAL A 134 7.38 24.88 19.40
C VAL A 134 6.55 24.52 18.17
N PRO A 135 5.68 23.48 18.23
CA PRO A 135 4.71 23.30 17.18
C PRO A 135 3.93 24.62 17.12
N ASN A 136 4.14 25.43 16.07
CA ASN A 136 3.27 26.59 15.83
C ASN A 136 1.83 26.10 15.98
N GLY A 137 0.96 26.85 16.66
CA GLY A 137 -0.41 26.41 16.97
C GLY A 137 -1.20 25.87 15.77
N ASN A 138 -0.79 26.22 14.55
CA ASN A 138 -1.32 25.75 13.27
C ASN A 138 -0.92 24.30 12.85
N ILE A 139 0.04 23.66 13.52
CA ILE A 139 0.50 22.29 13.18
C ILE A 139 -0.41 21.23 13.79
N LEU A 140 -0.96 21.48 14.99
CA LEU A 140 -1.74 20.49 15.74
C LEU A 140 -3.06 20.11 15.03
N PRO A 141 -3.86 21.04 14.48
CA PRO A 141 -5.08 20.69 13.74
C PRO A 141 -4.78 19.88 12.47
N ARG A 142 -3.70 20.22 11.75
CA ARG A 142 -3.27 19.51 10.54
C ARG A 142 -2.73 18.11 10.86
N ALA A 143 -2.01 17.98 11.97
CA ALA A 143 -1.57 16.69 12.49
C ALA A 143 -2.78 15.83 12.88
N ALA A 144 -3.80 16.39 13.54
CA ALA A 144 -5.02 15.66 13.90
C ALA A 144 -5.77 15.13 12.65
N VAL A 145 -5.89 15.94 11.59
CA VAL A 145 -6.45 15.48 10.31
C VAL A 145 -5.61 14.35 9.72
N LEU A 146 -4.28 14.48 9.74
CA LEU A 146 -3.39 13.42 9.27
C LEU A 146 -3.56 12.12 10.07
N PHE A 147 -3.67 12.22 11.40
CA PHE A 147 -3.91 11.08 12.27
C PHE A 147 -5.24 10.40 11.98
N LEU A 148 -6.30 11.19 11.75
CA LEU A 148 -7.61 10.67 11.36
C LEU A 148 -7.53 9.92 10.02
N LEU A 149 -6.88 10.51 9.00
CA LEU A 149 -6.72 9.88 7.69
C LEU A 149 -5.92 8.58 7.77
N VAL A 150 -4.80 8.58 8.50
CA VAL A 150 -3.97 7.37 8.69
C VAL A 150 -4.74 6.30 9.46
N THR A 151 -5.48 6.70 10.49
CA THR A 151 -6.36 5.80 11.25
C THR A 151 -7.39 5.17 10.33
N LEU A 152 -8.13 5.96 9.56
CA LEU A 152 -9.12 5.47 8.59
C LEU A 152 -8.49 4.56 7.52
N ALA A 153 -7.31 4.89 7.01
CA ALA A 153 -6.61 4.06 6.03
C ALA A 153 -6.11 2.73 6.62
N CYS A 154 -5.83 2.71 7.92
CA CYS A 154 -5.45 1.50 8.66
C CYS A 154 -6.66 0.79 9.29
N PHE A 155 -7.89 1.21 9.02
CA PHE A 155 -9.09 0.68 9.67
C PHE A 155 -9.24 -0.83 9.47
N PRO A 156 -9.62 -1.59 10.52
CA PRO A 156 -9.81 -3.02 10.40
C PRO A 156 -11.07 -3.29 9.56
N LEU A 157 -10.87 -3.54 8.27
CA LEU A 157 -11.97 -3.69 7.32
C LEU A 157 -12.89 -4.89 7.62
N ASN A 158 -12.48 -5.80 8.50
CA ASN A 158 -13.30 -6.90 9.01
C ASN A 158 -14.32 -6.48 10.09
N PHE A 159 -14.24 -5.24 10.58
CA PHE A 159 -15.20 -4.67 11.53
C PHE A 159 -16.66 -4.83 11.07
N PHE A 160 -16.95 -4.60 9.78
CA PHE A 160 -18.32 -4.73 9.26
C PHE A 160 -18.89 -6.14 9.41
N MET A 161 -18.03 -7.16 9.42
CA MET A 161 -18.45 -8.55 9.59
C MET A 161 -18.94 -8.86 11.02
N GLN A 162 -18.76 -7.95 11.99
CA GLN A 162 -19.40 -8.04 13.31
C GLN A 162 -20.91 -7.83 13.26
N PHE A 163 -21.44 -7.30 12.15
CA PHE A 163 -22.86 -7.00 11.98
C PHE A 163 -23.44 -7.89 10.89
N PRO A 164 -23.97 -9.09 11.22
CA PRO A 164 -24.60 -10.00 10.25
C PRO A 164 -25.67 -9.32 9.38
N ALA A 165 -26.39 -8.36 9.94
CA ALA A 165 -27.38 -7.54 9.23
C ALA A 165 -26.81 -6.79 8.01
N LEU A 166 -25.50 -6.52 7.94
CA LEU A 166 -24.83 -5.91 6.78
C LEU A 166 -24.40 -6.94 5.73
N MET A 167 -24.41 -8.23 6.05
CA MET A 167 -23.91 -9.31 5.19
C MET A 167 -25.01 -9.96 4.34
N GLU A 168 -26.27 -9.90 4.82
CA GLU A 168 -27.41 -10.61 4.24
C GLU A 168 -28.17 -9.88 3.12
N PRO A 169 -28.43 -8.56 3.19
CA PRO A 169 -29.31 -7.87 2.25
C PRO A 169 -28.89 -8.00 0.78
N LYS A 170 -29.83 -8.34 -0.10
CA LYS A 170 -29.59 -8.53 -1.55
C LYS A 170 -29.04 -7.27 -2.22
N GLU A 171 -29.47 -6.11 -1.74
CA GLU A 171 -29.07 -4.80 -2.23
C GLU A 171 -27.60 -4.49 -1.93
N LEU A 172 -27.01 -5.15 -0.94
CA LEU A 172 -25.61 -5.05 -0.57
C LEU A 172 -24.77 -6.15 -1.21
N LYS A 173 -25.39 -7.11 -1.91
CA LYS A 173 -24.65 -8.16 -2.62
C LYS A 173 -24.00 -7.59 -3.87
N PHE A 174 -22.74 -7.94 -4.06
CA PHE A 174 -22.00 -7.65 -5.26
C PHE A 174 -22.49 -8.55 -6.40
N THR A 175 -22.85 -7.92 -7.52
CA THR A 175 -23.18 -8.59 -8.77
C THR A 175 -22.37 -7.97 -9.90
N LEU A 176 -21.88 -8.81 -10.82
CA LEU A 176 -21.15 -8.32 -11.98
C LEU A 176 -22.07 -7.42 -12.82
N PHE A 177 -21.57 -6.24 -13.16
CA PHE A 177 -22.32 -5.16 -13.84
C PHE A 177 -23.53 -4.60 -13.05
N GLY A 178 -23.65 -4.94 -11.76
CA GLY A 178 -24.60 -4.29 -10.85
C GLY A 178 -24.14 -2.90 -10.41
N LYS A 179 -25.00 -2.23 -9.62
CA LYS A 179 -24.74 -0.85 -9.12
C LYS A 179 -23.39 -0.70 -8.41
N TRP A 180 -23.01 -1.68 -7.59
CA TRP A 180 -21.76 -1.65 -6.84
C TRP A 180 -20.53 -1.86 -7.73
N HIS A 181 -20.66 -2.68 -8.78
CA HIS A 181 -19.59 -2.86 -9.76
C HIS A 181 -19.28 -1.55 -10.48
N TRP A 182 -20.31 -0.86 -10.98
CA TRP A 182 -20.16 0.44 -11.62
C TRP A 182 -19.62 1.50 -10.65
N PHE A 183 -20.11 1.50 -9.41
CA PHE A 183 -19.58 2.39 -8.37
C PHE A 183 -18.07 2.19 -8.17
N PHE A 184 -17.60 0.96 -8.01
CA PHE A 184 -16.16 0.69 -7.81
C PHE A 184 -15.32 1.00 -9.05
N ILE A 185 -15.83 0.80 -10.26
CA ILE A 185 -15.15 1.22 -11.50
C ILE A 185 -14.98 2.74 -11.53
N ILE A 186 -16.06 3.49 -11.25
CA ILE A 186 -16.02 4.95 -11.21
C ILE A 186 -15.05 5.42 -10.12
N GLU A 187 -15.11 4.85 -8.94
CA GLU A 187 -14.23 5.19 -7.81
C GLU A 187 -12.75 4.93 -8.14
N THR A 188 -12.45 3.83 -8.83
CA THR A 188 -11.09 3.51 -9.30
C THR A 188 -10.56 4.56 -10.27
N LEU A 189 -11.39 5.05 -11.19
CA LEU A 189 -10.99 6.08 -12.16
C LEU A 189 -10.94 7.49 -11.55
N ALA A 190 -11.83 7.80 -10.62
CA ALA A 190 -11.91 9.11 -9.97
C ALA A 190 -10.80 9.32 -8.93
N SER A 191 -10.43 8.29 -8.18
CA SER A 191 -9.46 8.40 -7.07
C SER A 191 -8.09 8.95 -7.46
N PRO A 192 -7.46 8.53 -8.58
CA PRO A 192 -6.23 9.16 -9.07
C PRO A 192 -6.40 10.66 -9.35
N ALA A 193 -7.53 11.08 -9.93
CA ALA A 193 -7.81 12.46 -10.27
C ALA A 193 -8.05 13.32 -9.02
N ILE A 194 -8.81 12.79 -8.05
CA ILE A 194 -9.04 13.43 -6.75
C ILE A 194 -7.70 13.62 -6.02
N LEU A 195 -6.90 12.55 -5.91
CA LEU A 195 -5.59 12.63 -5.27
C LEU A 195 -4.68 13.64 -5.98
N SER A 196 -4.65 13.60 -7.31
CA SER A 196 -3.90 14.55 -8.14
C SER A 196 -4.30 15.99 -7.86
N HIS A 197 -5.61 16.27 -7.78
CA HIS A 197 -6.11 17.60 -7.44
C HIS A 197 -5.61 18.09 -6.07
N PHE A 198 -5.62 17.23 -5.05
CA PHE A 198 -5.14 17.57 -3.71
C PHE A 198 -3.63 17.83 -3.63
N ILE A 199 -2.82 17.11 -4.43
CA ILE A 199 -1.37 17.20 -4.35
C ILE A 199 -0.74 18.10 -5.42
N LYS A 200 -1.45 18.52 -6.47
CA LYS A 200 -0.86 19.23 -7.63
C LYS A 200 -0.08 20.50 -7.25
N GLU A 201 -0.57 21.27 -6.28
CA GLU A 201 0.02 22.55 -5.84
C GLU A 201 1.02 22.38 -4.69
N LYS A 202 1.21 21.15 -4.20
CA LYS A 202 2.14 20.86 -3.10
C LYS A 202 3.58 20.81 -3.59
N SER A 203 4.52 21.04 -2.67
CA SER A 203 5.94 20.95 -2.98
C SER A 203 6.33 19.53 -3.41
N LYS A 204 7.47 19.36 -4.10
CA LYS A 204 7.97 18.03 -4.49
C LYS A 204 8.16 17.11 -3.27
N GLU A 205 8.62 17.67 -2.16
CA GLU A 205 8.79 16.96 -0.89
C GLU A 205 7.45 16.56 -0.28
N GLU A 206 6.46 17.45 -0.26
CA GLU A 206 5.12 17.13 0.25
C GLU A 206 4.42 16.04 -0.58
N LYS A 207 4.55 16.11 -1.91
CA LYS A 207 4.05 15.08 -2.85
C LYS A 207 4.69 13.73 -2.55
N PHE A 208 6.01 13.72 -2.39
CA PHE A 208 6.77 12.51 -2.06
C PHE A 208 6.30 11.90 -0.74
N ILE A 209 6.21 12.69 0.32
CA ILE A 209 5.78 12.23 1.65
C ILE A 209 4.35 11.70 1.61
N ALA A 210 3.43 12.40 0.95
CA ALA A 210 2.04 11.96 0.84
C ALA A 210 1.92 10.59 0.13
N LEU A 211 2.60 10.42 -1.01
CA LEU A 211 2.59 9.16 -1.74
C LEU A 211 3.30 8.04 -0.97
N PHE A 212 4.36 8.37 -0.23
CA PHE A 212 5.04 7.42 0.66
C PHE A 212 4.12 6.92 1.77
N MET A 213 3.45 7.82 2.51
CA MET A 213 2.52 7.44 3.57
C MET A 213 1.34 6.60 3.05
N LEU A 214 0.78 6.95 1.88
CA LEU A 214 -0.28 6.15 1.25
C LEU A 214 0.24 4.76 0.84
N SER A 215 1.49 4.67 0.37
CA SER A 215 2.11 3.36 0.07
C SER A 215 2.35 2.51 1.31
N GLU A 216 2.71 3.12 2.45
CA GLU A 216 2.86 2.42 3.72
C GLU A 216 1.51 1.92 4.25
N ALA A 217 0.45 2.72 4.13
CA ALA A 217 -0.91 2.30 4.50
C ALA A 217 -1.40 1.14 3.62
N LEU A 218 -1.15 1.19 2.30
CA LEU A 218 -1.49 0.11 1.38
C LEU A 218 -0.68 -1.16 1.67
N PHE A 219 0.62 -1.01 1.91
CA PHE A 219 1.48 -2.12 2.30
C PHE A 219 1.01 -2.73 3.62
N PHE A 220 0.67 -1.91 4.61
CA PHE A 220 0.07 -2.36 5.87
C PHE A 220 -1.19 -3.20 5.67
N GLN A 221 -2.14 -2.73 4.85
CA GLN A 221 -3.36 -3.51 4.54
C GLN A 221 -3.04 -4.82 3.83
N PHE A 222 -2.06 -4.81 2.92
CA PHE A 222 -1.59 -6.02 2.26
C PHE A 222 -1.01 -7.02 3.25
N VAL A 223 -0.18 -6.56 4.20
CA VAL A 223 0.38 -7.34 5.32
C VAL A 223 -0.74 -7.95 6.17
N LEU A 224 -1.78 -7.17 6.52
CA LEU A 224 -2.94 -7.70 7.26
C LEU A 224 -3.72 -8.77 6.48
N ARG A 225 -3.76 -8.71 5.15
CA ARG A 225 -4.42 -9.72 4.31
C ARG A 225 -3.73 -11.08 4.32
N PHE A 226 -2.43 -11.17 4.64
CA PHE A 226 -1.70 -12.46 4.76
C PHE A 226 -2.32 -13.39 5.80
N SER A 227 -3.10 -12.80 6.68
CA SER A 227 -3.48 -13.37 7.94
C SER A 227 -4.86 -14.07 7.85
N TYR A 228 -5.68 -13.80 6.82
CA TYR A 228 -7.07 -14.28 6.79
C TYR A 228 -7.61 -14.90 5.49
N VAL A 229 -6.85 -14.94 4.38
CA VAL A 229 -7.43 -15.38 3.10
C VAL A 229 -7.52 -16.91 2.98
N ARG A 230 -8.74 -17.45 3.11
CA ARG A 230 -9.10 -18.80 2.66
C ARG A 230 -9.45 -18.80 1.16
N LEU A 231 -8.72 -19.60 0.40
CA LEU A 231 -8.60 -19.67 -1.07
C LEU A 231 -9.79 -20.27 -1.84
N HIS A 232 -10.87 -20.70 -1.19
CA HIS A 232 -11.85 -21.58 -1.84
C HIS A 232 -12.70 -20.93 -2.95
N SER A 233 -12.80 -19.60 -3.00
CA SER A 233 -13.60 -18.88 -4.00
C SER A 233 -12.89 -18.58 -5.33
N TYR A 234 -11.59 -18.85 -5.44
CA TYR A 234 -10.77 -18.40 -6.59
C TYR A 234 -10.59 -19.43 -7.73
N GLN A 235 -11.12 -20.65 -7.60
CA GLN A 235 -10.82 -21.76 -8.53
C GLN A 235 -11.98 -22.10 -9.50
N SER A 236 -12.79 -21.12 -9.91
CA SER A 236 -13.83 -21.33 -10.93
C SER A 236 -13.34 -20.97 -12.33
N LEU A 237 -14.00 -21.46 -13.39
CA LEU A 237 -13.72 -21.12 -14.79
C LEU A 237 -13.85 -19.60 -15.08
N LYS A 238 -14.74 -18.90 -14.35
CA LYS A 238 -14.84 -17.43 -14.34
C LYS A 238 -13.68 -16.75 -13.58
N GLY A 239 -12.92 -17.51 -12.79
CA GLY A 239 -11.81 -17.09 -11.93
C GLY A 239 -10.46 -16.88 -12.63
N ILE A 240 -10.26 -17.48 -13.81
CA ILE A 240 -8.95 -17.44 -14.49
C ILE A 240 -8.52 -16.00 -14.83
N VAL A 241 -9.44 -15.24 -15.41
CA VAL A 241 -9.22 -13.84 -15.81
C VAL A 241 -9.14 -12.92 -14.59
N SER A 242 -9.79 -13.27 -13.48
CA SER A 242 -9.81 -12.47 -12.25
C SER A 242 -8.60 -12.72 -11.34
N VAL A 243 -7.99 -13.90 -11.42
CA VAL A 243 -6.86 -14.29 -10.54
C VAL A 243 -5.50 -13.86 -11.09
N LEU A 244 -5.31 -13.84 -12.41
CA LEU A 244 -4.04 -13.39 -13.01
C LEU A 244 -3.65 -11.95 -12.61
N PRO A 245 -4.55 -10.94 -12.63
CA PRO A 245 -4.27 -9.56 -12.20
C PRO A 245 -3.92 -9.43 -10.72
N LEU A 246 -4.54 -10.26 -9.87
CA LEU A 246 -4.34 -10.23 -8.40
C LEU A 246 -2.89 -10.53 -8.00
N TYR A 247 -2.21 -11.42 -8.73
CA TYR A 247 -0.79 -11.70 -8.51
C TYR A 247 0.11 -10.50 -8.88
N VAL A 248 -0.28 -9.76 -9.90
CA VAL A 248 0.43 -8.57 -10.39
C VAL A 248 0.33 -7.43 -9.39
N CYS A 249 -0.87 -7.18 -8.86
CA CYS A 249 -1.11 -6.14 -7.86
C CYS A 249 -0.40 -6.42 -6.54
N THR A 250 -0.31 -7.69 -6.14
CA THR A 250 0.38 -8.13 -4.93
C THR A 250 1.88 -7.79 -4.98
N PHE A 251 2.55 -8.10 -6.09
CA PHE A 251 3.93 -7.66 -6.34
C PHE A 251 4.06 -6.14 -6.19
N GLY A 252 3.14 -5.44 -6.85
CA GLY A 252 3.05 -4.00 -6.85
C GLY A 252 3.05 -3.38 -5.47
N ILE A 253 2.16 -3.88 -4.60
CA ILE A 253 2.00 -3.37 -3.24
C ILE A 253 3.24 -3.63 -2.40
N ALA A 254 3.82 -4.83 -2.49
CA ALA A 254 4.96 -5.24 -1.68
C ALA A 254 6.21 -4.35 -1.88
N VAL A 255 6.43 -3.88 -3.10
CA VAL A 255 7.61 -3.07 -3.44
C VAL A 255 7.32 -1.57 -3.58
N LEU A 256 6.07 -1.14 -3.35
CA LEU A 256 5.64 0.24 -3.53
C LEU A 256 6.36 1.24 -2.61
N PRO A 257 6.48 1.00 -1.28
CA PRO A 257 7.20 1.93 -0.41
C PRO A 257 8.68 2.05 -0.82
N PHE A 258 9.31 0.93 -1.17
CA PHE A 258 10.70 0.91 -1.63
C PHE A 258 10.89 1.71 -2.92
N ALA A 259 10.02 1.56 -3.90
CA ALA A 259 10.14 2.29 -5.16
C ALA A 259 10.01 3.81 -4.97
N ILE A 260 9.15 4.25 -4.04
CA ILE A 260 9.06 5.66 -3.67
C ILE A 260 10.36 6.09 -2.96
N LEU A 261 10.77 5.40 -1.90
CA LEU A 261 11.99 5.70 -1.13
C LEU A 261 13.27 5.72 -1.97
N SER A 262 13.35 4.86 -2.99
CA SER A 262 14.51 4.79 -3.88
C SER A 262 14.71 6.07 -4.69
N CYS A 263 13.68 6.92 -4.79
CA CYS A 263 13.63 8.08 -5.70
C CYS A 263 13.98 7.74 -7.16
N SER A 264 13.94 6.45 -7.54
CA SER A 264 14.44 5.98 -8.81
C SER A 264 13.35 6.09 -9.88
N PRO A 265 13.56 6.85 -10.96
CA PRO A 265 12.64 6.89 -12.09
C PRO A 265 12.35 5.50 -12.66
N PHE A 266 13.33 4.59 -12.57
CA PHE A 266 13.22 3.22 -13.04
C PHE A 266 12.17 2.44 -12.23
N PHE A 267 12.34 2.35 -10.91
CA PHE A 267 11.43 1.56 -10.05
C PHE A 267 10.02 2.14 -10.06
N GLN A 268 9.90 3.47 -10.03
CA GLN A 268 8.60 4.14 -10.11
C GLN A 268 7.88 3.85 -11.44
N SER A 269 8.62 3.86 -12.56
CA SER A 269 8.05 3.57 -13.88
C SER A 269 7.67 2.10 -14.05
N VAL A 270 8.49 1.17 -13.53
CA VAL A 270 8.20 -0.26 -13.56
C VAL A 270 6.94 -0.56 -12.78
N LEU A 271 6.78 0.00 -11.58
CA LEU A 271 5.56 -0.19 -10.79
C LEU A 271 4.32 0.38 -11.44
N PHE A 272 4.42 1.55 -12.06
CA PHE A 272 3.31 2.10 -12.84
C PHE A 272 2.86 1.13 -13.94
N LEU A 273 3.82 0.57 -14.69
CA LEU A 273 3.54 -0.36 -15.78
C LEU A 273 2.90 -1.67 -15.29
N VAL A 274 3.31 -2.18 -14.15
CA VAL A 274 2.86 -3.48 -13.63
C VAL A 274 1.52 -3.35 -12.92
N ASN A 275 1.32 -2.29 -12.14
CA ASN A 275 0.18 -2.18 -11.22
C ASN A 275 -1.07 -1.63 -11.88
N THR A 276 -0.92 -0.74 -12.86
CA THR A 276 -2.05 -0.16 -13.60
C THR A 276 -2.93 -1.20 -14.29
N PRO A 277 -2.39 -2.14 -15.10
CA PRO A 277 -3.23 -3.14 -15.75
C PRO A 277 -3.79 -4.14 -14.74
N GLY A 278 -3.03 -4.46 -13.69
CA GLY A 278 -3.51 -5.30 -12.59
C GLY A 278 -4.76 -4.72 -11.93
N ALA A 279 -4.73 -3.43 -11.58
CA ALA A 279 -5.85 -2.74 -10.96
C ALA A 279 -7.06 -2.66 -11.89
N ILE A 280 -6.85 -2.33 -13.17
CA ILE A 280 -7.95 -2.25 -14.15
C ILE A 280 -8.63 -3.61 -14.34
N VAL A 281 -7.87 -4.67 -14.60
CA VAL A 281 -8.47 -5.99 -14.86
C VAL A 281 -9.14 -6.55 -13.60
N ALA A 282 -8.62 -6.26 -12.41
CA ALA A 282 -9.24 -6.62 -11.14
C ALA A 282 -10.67 -6.05 -10.99
N PHE A 283 -10.95 -4.87 -11.54
CA PHE A 283 -12.29 -4.25 -11.52
C PHE A 283 -13.17 -4.60 -12.71
N VAL A 284 -12.68 -5.27 -13.75
CA VAL A 284 -13.55 -5.75 -14.85
C VAL A 284 -14.10 -7.14 -14.52
N TRP A 285 -13.30 -7.98 -13.85
CA TRP A 285 -13.71 -9.31 -13.41
C TRP A 285 -13.38 -9.55 -11.94
N PRO A 286 -14.05 -8.89 -10.98
CA PRO A 286 -13.80 -9.12 -9.57
C PRO A 286 -14.35 -10.50 -9.12
N PRO A 287 -13.59 -11.28 -8.32
CA PRO A 287 -14.02 -12.58 -7.81
C PRO A 287 -14.90 -12.45 -6.55
N MET A 288 -16.01 -11.72 -6.64
CA MET A 288 -16.80 -11.27 -5.48
C MET A 288 -18.30 -11.59 -5.57
N GLU A 289 -18.71 -12.29 -6.61
CA GLU A 289 -20.12 -12.55 -6.91
C GLU A 289 -20.86 -13.15 -5.70
N GLY A 290 -21.96 -12.51 -5.29
CA GLY A 290 -22.78 -12.96 -4.17
C GLY A 290 -22.25 -12.63 -2.76
N SER A 291 -21.11 -11.96 -2.64
CA SER A 291 -20.61 -11.44 -1.35
C SER A 291 -21.18 -10.06 -1.05
N SER A 292 -21.38 -9.72 0.23
CA SER A 292 -21.74 -8.34 0.60
C SER A 292 -20.60 -7.39 0.27
N VAL A 293 -20.88 -6.18 -0.19
CA VAL A 293 -19.87 -5.14 -0.43
C VAL A 293 -19.13 -4.71 0.83
N TRP A 294 -19.73 -4.94 2.00
CA TRP A 294 -19.12 -4.70 3.31
C TRP A 294 -18.32 -5.90 3.82
N ASN A 295 -18.30 -7.01 3.09
CA ASN A 295 -17.47 -8.14 3.47
C ASN A 295 -15.99 -7.74 3.40
N TYR A 296 -15.21 -8.12 4.42
CA TYR A 296 -13.78 -7.84 4.50
C TYR A 296 -13.02 -8.10 3.20
N ASN A 297 -13.28 -9.24 2.55
CA ASN A 297 -12.57 -9.62 1.33
C ASN A 297 -12.91 -8.69 0.15
N VAL A 298 -14.16 -8.21 0.10
CA VAL A 298 -14.62 -7.26 -0.92
C VAL A 298 -14.02 -5.89 -0.64
N THR A 299 -14.21 -5.34 0.56
CA THR A 299 -13.70 -4.01 0.94
C THR A 299 -12.18 -3.94 0.83
N CYS A 300 -11.47 -4.96 1.30
CA CYS A 300 -10.00 -5.03 1.24
C CYS A 300 -9.51 -5.07 -0.21
N PHE A 301 -10.13 -5.89 -1.06
CA PHE A 301 -9.78 -5.92 -2.47
C PHE A 301 -10.03 -4.57 -3.13
N VAL A 302 -11.24 -4.00 -2.98
CA VAL A 302 -11.62 -2.75 -3.66
C VAL A 302 -10.68 -1.62 -3.22
N PHE A 303 -10.55 -1.43 -1.91
CA PHE A 303 -9.70 -0.38 -1.34
C PHE A 303 -8.24 -0.53 -1.78
N SER A 304 -7.68 -1.75 -1.71
CA SER A 304 -6.28 -1.99 -2.06
C SER A 304 -6.00 -1.67 -3.53
N HIS A 305 -6.89 -2.04 -4.45
CA HIS A 305 -6.67 -1.82 -5.88
C HIS A 305 -6.91 -0.36 -6.29
N ILE A 306 -7.91 0.31 -5.70
CA ILE A 306 -8.13 1.75 -5.90
C ILE A 306 -6.91 2.53 -5.42
N LEU A 307 -6.45 2.25 -4.20
CA LEU A 307 -5.30 2.95 -3.61
C LEU A 307 -4.02 2.64 -4.38
N LEU A 308 -3.80 1.40 -4.79
CA LEU A 308 -2.67 1.00 -5.62
C LEU A 308 -2.62 1.81 -6.91
N PHE A 309 -3.75 1.92 -7.61
CA PHE A 309 -3.84 2.67 -8.86
C PHE A 309 -3.70 4.18 -8.65
N ALA A 310 -4.33 4.72 -7.62
CA ALA A 310 -4.22 6.14 -7.27
C ALA A 310 -2.76 6.54 -6.99
N ILE A 311 -2.03 5.73 -6.22
CA ILE A 311 -0.61 5.99 -5.91
C ILE A 311 0.23 5.90 -7.19
N THR A 312 0.13 4.80 -7.94
CA THR A 312 1.02 4.57 -9.09
C THR A 312 0.77 5.55 -10.23
N ALA A 313 -0.49 5.92 -10.49
CA ALA A 313 -0.82 6.98 -11.44
C ALA A 313 -0.26 8.34 -10.99
N ASN A 314 -0.38 8.70 -9.71
CA ASN A 314 0.17 9.95 -9.19
C ASN A 314 1.70 9.96 -9.10
N MET A 315 2.36 8.80 -8.98
CA MET A 315 3.81 8.70 -9.19
C MET A 315 4.18 9.08 -10.62
N ALA A 316 3.42 8.63 -11.62
CA ALA A 316 3.67 8.96 -13.03
C ALA A 316 3.37 10.43 -13.37
N LEU A 317 2.35 11.02 -12.73
CA LEU A 317 1.94 12.41 -12.97
C LEU A 317 2.83 13.43 -12.23
N HIS A 318 3.20 13.16 -10.98
CA HIS A 318 3.80 14.16 -10.08
C HIS A 318 5.23 13.86 -9.63
N LEU A 319 5.70 12.62 -9.78
CA LEU A 319 7.09 12.25 -9.52
C LEU A 319 7.84 12.01 -10.84
N GLU A 320 8.83 11.11 -10.84
CA GLU A 320 9.74 10.91 -11.97
C GLU A 320 9.42 9.65 -12.79
N ALA A 321 8.27 9.01 -12.54
CA ALA A 321 7.84 7.85 -13.31
C ALA A 321 7.49 8.22 -14.75
N LYS A 322 8.47 8.05 -15.64
CA LYS A 322 8.33 8.23 -17.09
C LYS A 322 8.63 6.90 -17.78
N PRO A 323 7.62 6.03 -18.02
CA PRO A 323 7.80 4.76 -18.70
C PRO A 323 8.53 4.88 -20.05
N GLN A 324 9.57 4.07 -20.24
CA GLN A 324 10.42 3.99 -21.43
C GLN A 324 10.62 2.54 -21.85
N LYS A 325 11.01 2.30 -23.11
CA LYS A 325 11.26 0.95 -23.65
C LYS A 325 12.28 0.15 -22.82
N LYS A 326 13.30 0.82 -22.26
CA LYS A 326 14.29 0.19 -21.37
C LYS A 326 13.67 -0.45 -20.12
N HIS A 327 12.58 0.13 -19.61
CA HIS A 327 11.88 -0.41 -18.43
C HIS A 327 11.23 -1.75 -18.76
N LEU A 328 10.69 -1.91 -19.97
CA LEU A 328 10.15 -3.19 -20.45
C LEU A 328 11.25 -4.25 -20.54
N MET A 329 12.42 -3.91 -21.09
CA MET A 329 13.52 -4.89 -21.26
C MET A 329 13.98 -5.53 -19.95
N HIS A 330 13.97 -4.79 -18.84
CA HIS A 330 14.37 -5.29 -17.53
C HIS A 330 13.24 -5.97 -16.75
N LEU A 331 11.99 -5.82 -17.22
CA LEU A 331 10.81 -6.27 -16.51
C LEU A 331 10.75 -7.80 -16.30
N PRO A 332 11.07 -8.65 -17.29
CA PRO A 332 11.04 -10.11 -17.10
C PRO A 332 11.95 -10.59 -15.97
N TYR A 333 13.18 -10.05 -15.89
CA TYR A 333 14.14 -10.40 -14.84
C TYR A 333 13.67 -9.93 -13.46
N MET A 334 13.06 -8.75 -13.38
CA MET A 334 12.50 -8.20 -12.14
C MET A 334 11.33 -9.04 -11.62
N ILE A 335 10.41 -9.43 -12.50
CA ILE A 335 9.26 -10.29 -12.14
C ILE A 335 9.76 -11.68 -11.70
N ALA A 336 10.72 -12.25 -12.42
CA ALA A 336 11.32 -13.53 -12.06
C ALA A 336 12.04 -13.49 -10.70
N ALA A 337 12.85 -12.45 -10.46
CA ALA A 337 13.54 -12.25 -9.19
C ALA A 337 12.57 -12.10 -8.02
N TYR A 338 11.49 -11.33 -8.21
CA TYR A 338 10.43 -11.22 -7.20
C TYR A 338 9.82 -12.58 -6.86
N TYR A 339 9.42 -13.34 -7.86
CA TYR A 339 8.81 -14.64 -7.65
C TYR A 339 9.75 -15.64 -6.96
N ALA A 340 11.06 -15.55 -7.22
CA ALA A 340 12.07 -16.31 -6.48
C ALA A 340 12.14 -15.88 -5.01
N VAL A 341 12.15 -14.57 -4.70
CA VAL A 341 12.12 -14.07 -3.32
C VAL A 341 10.83 -14.50 -2.62
N MET A 342 9.68 -14.45 -3.30
CA MET A 342 8.41 -14.91 -2.76
C MET A 342 8.44 -16.40 -2.42
N LEU A 343 9.02 -17.24 -3.28
CA LEU A 343 9.23 -18.65 -2.98
C LEU A 343 10.09 -18.86 -1.73
N LEU A 344 11.17 -18.08 -1.57
CA LEU A 344 12.03 -18.15 -0.39
C LEU A 344 11.28 -17.77 0.89
N LEU A 345 10.56 -16.64 0.86
CA LEU A 345 9.76 -16.16 1.98
C LEU A 345 8.63 -17.14 2.33
N ASN A 346 8.01 -17.75 1.32
CA ASN A 346 7.01 -18.79 1.54
C ASN A 346 7.58 -19.94 2.37
N THR A 347 8.67 -20.52 1.86
CA THR A 347 9.28 -21.69 2.48
C THR A 347 9.77 -21.35 3.89
N ALA A 348 10.31 -20.16 4.10
CA ALA A 348 10.66 -19.68 5.43
C ALA A 348 9.42 -19.60 6.34
N ALA A 349 8.32 -19.00 5.88
CA ALA A 349 7.09 -18.88 6.65
C ALA A 349 6.50 -20.26 7.02
N ILE A 350 6.50 -21.22 6.09
CA ILE A 350 6.03 -22.59 6.32
C ILE A 350 6.86 -23.30 7.38
N ARG A 351 8.18 -23.14 7.30
CA ARG A 351 9.12 -23.85 8.17
C ARG A 351 9.21 -23.23 9.55
N LEU A 352 8.98 -21.92 9.65
CA LEU A 352 9.07 -21.16 10.89
C LEU A 352 7.73 -21.04 11.62
N SER A 353 6.60 -21.24 10.94
CA SER A 353 5.29 -21.21 11.58
C SER A 353 5.11 -22.42 12.51
N SER A 354 4.84 -22.13 13.79
CA SER A 354 4.50 -23.10 14.82
C SER A 354 3.10 -23.72 14.61
N THR A 355 2.27 -23.09 13.77
CA THR A 355 0.92 -23.54 13.44
C THR A 355 0.87 -24.02 11.99
N ASN A 356 -0.06 -24.94 11.68
CA ASN A 356 -0.43 -25.30 10.30
C ASN A 356 -1.12 -24.12 9.57
N SER A 357 -0.61 -22.90 9.72
CA SER A 357 -1.05 -21.72 9.01
C SER A 357 -0.83 -21.98 7.53
N ASN A 358 -1.92 -22.04 6.76
CA ASN A 358 -1.81 -22.19 5.32
C ASN A 358 -0.98 -21.02 4.78
N PRO A 359 0.14 -21.29 4.11
CA PRO A 359 0.99 -20.25 3.57
C PRO A 359 0.19 -19.34 2.62
N ASN A 360 0.52 -18.05 2.55
CA ASN A 360 -0.28 -17.09 1.78
C ASN A 360 -0.41 -17.53 0.31
N PHE A 361 -1.58 -17.32 -0.30
CA PHE A 361 -1.82 -17.56 -1.74
C PHE A 361 -0.85 -16.83 -2.70
N SER A 362 -0.25 -15.72 -2.29
CA SER A 362 0.79 -14.98 -3.03
C SER A 362 2.16 -15.67 -2.98
N PHE A 363 2.26 -16.73 -2.18
CA PHE A 363 3.45 -17.52 -1.91
C PHE A 363 3.27 -19.00 -2.25
N ILE A 364 2.08 -19.60 -2.00
CA ILE A 364 1.66 -20.88 -2.58
C ILE A 364 0.98 -20.61 -3.91
N SER A 365 1.76 -20.75 -4.96
CA SER A 365 1.26 -20.54 -6.30
C SER A 365 0.48 -21.76 -6.78
N LYS A 366 -0.77 -21.92 -6.33
CA LYS A 366 -1.73 -22.73 -7.08
C LYS A 366 -1.96 -22.03 -8.41
N SER A 367 -1.88 -22.78 -9.51
CA SER A 367 -2.14 -22.25 -10.83
C SER A 367 -3.51 -21.57 -10.88
N PRO A 368 -3.62 -20.32 -11.39
CA PRO A 368 -4.90 -19.68 -11.62
C PRO A 368 -5.64 -20.31 -12.81
N LEU A 369 -4.93 -21.12 -13.61
CA LEU A 369 -5.49 -21.87 -14.72
C LEU A 369 -6.18 -23.13 -14.17
N PRO A 370 -7.21 -23.65 -14.86
CA PRO A 370 -7.90 -24.88 -14.47
C PRO A 370 -6.98 -26.11 -14.60
N ILE A 371 -5.80 -25.90 -15.20
CA ILE A 371 -4.70 -26.84 -15.23
C ILE A 371 -3.77 -26.51 -14.06
N ALA A 372 -3.48 -27.52 -13.23
CA ALA A 372 -2.56 -27.43 -12.10
C ALA A 372 -1.10 -27.32 -12.58
N LEU A 373 -0.76 -26.23 -13.27
CA LEU A 373 0.57 -25.95 -13.79
C LEU A 373 1.64 -25.98 -12.70
N GLU A 374 1.28 -25.70 -11.45
CA GLU A 374 2.17 -25.82 -10.30
C GLU A 374 2.67 -27.25 -10.06
N LYS A 375 1.94 -28.25 -10.56
CA LYS A 375 2.30 -29.67 -10.52
C LYS A 375 3.00 -30.13 -11.80
N VAL A 376 2.82 -29.41 -12.90
CA VAL A 376 3.46 -29.72 -14.18
C VAL A 376 4.93 -29.31 -14.09
N TRP A 377 5.83 -30.28 -14.24
CA TRP A 377 7.28 -30.07 -14.14
C TRP A 377 7.71 -29.44 -12.80
N ALA A 378 7.15 -29.93 -11.68
CA ALA A 378 7.57 -29.52 -10.36
C ALA A 378 9.03 -29.95 -10.08
N VAL A 379 9.87 -29.00 -9.72
CA VAL A 379 11.26 -29.20 -9.30
C VAL A 379 11.33 -29.02 -7.79
N SER A 380 12.06 -29.91 -7.13
CA SER A 380 12.31 -29.82 -5.69
C SER A 380 13.80 -29.64 -5.43
N ILE A 381 14.17 -28.58 -4.72
CA ILE A 381 15.55 -28.27 -4.30
C ILE A 381 15.52 -28.04 -2.79
N GLY A 382 15.96 -29.02 -2.01
CA GLY A 382 15.90 -28.94 -0.53
C GLY A 382 14.46 -28.69 -0.04
N PRO A 383 14.19 -27.63 0.75
CA PRO A 383 12.85 -27.32 1.24
C PRO A 383 11.97 -26.59 0.21
N PHE A 384 12.48 -26.29 -0.99
CA PHE A 384 11.76 -25.55 -2.02
C PHE A 384 11.12 -26.51 -3.03
N THR A 385 9.81 -26.37 -3.26
CA THR A 385 9.09 -27.07 -4.33
C THR A 385 8.41 -26.03 -5.21
N PHE A 386 8.68 -26.05 -6.51
CA PHE A 386 8.22 -25.00 -7.41
C PHE A 386 8.17 -25.51 -8.87
N SER A 387 7.31 -24.96 -9.72
CA SER A 387 7.23 -25.32 -11.16
C SER A 387 7.83 -24.21 -12.03
N PRO A 388 8.97 -24.42 -12.69
CA PRO A 388 9.57 -23.43 -13.59
C PRO A 388 8.62 -22.99 -14.72
N LEU A 389 7.87 -23.94 -15.29
CA LEU A 389 6.89 -23.66 -16.35
C LEU A 389 5.82 -22.68 -15.85
N TYR A 390 5.32 -22.91 -14.65
CA TYR A 390 4.32 -22.04 -14.05
C TYR A 390 4.85 -20.62 -13.83
N TYR A 391 6.09 -20.44 -13.34
CA TYR A 391 6.69 -19.11 -13.21
C TYR A 391 6.91 -18.42 -14.56
N LEU A 392 7.31 -19.16 -15.60
CA LEU A 392 7.46 -18.61 -16.95
C LEU A 392 6.14 -18.05 -17.48
N VAL A 393 5.04 -18.77 -17.27
CA VAL A 393 3.69 -18.30 -17.65
C VAL A 393 3.32 -17.02 -16.90
N LEU A 394 3.57 -16.97 -15.59
CA LEU A 394 3.31 -15.76 -14.80
C LEU A 394 4.13 -14.56 -15.29
N VAL A 395 5.42 -14.75 -15.57
CA VAL A 395 6.29 -13.70 -16.13
C VAL A 395 5.76 -13.22 -17.49
N ALA A 396 5.36 -14.15 -18.37
CA ALA A 396 4.85 -13.82 -19.70
C ALA A 396 3.56 -13.00 -19.64
N VAL A 397 2.59 -13.42 -18.81
CA VAL A 397 1.31 -12.69 -18.64
C VAL A 397 1.54 -11.30 -18.06
N GLN A 398 2.35 -11.18 -17.01
CA GLN A 398 2.68 -9.88 -16.42
C GLN A 398 3.37 -8.94 -17.41
N TYR A 399 4.32 -9.46 -18.17
CA TYR A 399 5.00 -8.69 -19.20
C TYR A 399 4.05 -8.22 -20.29
N ALA A 400 3.13 -9.08 -20.76
CA ALA A 400 2.13 -8.72 -21.76
C ALA A 400 1.20 -7.59 -21.27
N LEU A 401 0.74 -7.67 -20.01
CA LEU A 401 -0.08 -6.62 -19.39
C LEU A 401 0.68 -5.29 -19.30
N ALA A 402 1.94 -5.32 -18.84
CA ALA A 402 2.78 -4.12 -18.77
C ALA A 402 3.08 -3.51 -20.14
N LEU A 403 3.24 -4.35 -21.18
CA LEU A 403 3.39 -3.90 -22.56
C LEU A 403 2.14 -3.15 -23.03
N ILE A 404 0.94 -3.69 -22.78
CA ILE A 404 -0.32 -3.02 -23.11
C ILE A 404 -0.41 -1.65 -22.42
N THR A 405 -0.10 -1.58 -21.12
CA THR A 405 -0.08 -0.30 -20.38
C THR A 405 0.91 0.69 -20.96
N TYR A 406 2.10 0.22 -21.34
CA TYR A 406 3.09 1.07 -22.01
C TYR A 406 2.56 1.62 -23.34
N LEU A 407 1.90 0.79 -24.15
CA LEU A 407 1.33 1.22 -25.43
C LEU A 407 0.22 2.25 -25.24
N ILE A 408 -0.68 2.05 -24.27
CA ILE A 408 -1.74 3.00 -23.91
C ILE A 408 -1.13 4.32 -23.44
N TYR A 409 -0.14 4.28 -22.54
CA TYR A 409 0.56 5.46 -22.06
C TYR A 409 1.21 6.25 -23.23
N ARG A 410 1.83 5.56 -24.19
CA ARG A 410 2.43 6.20 -25.37
C ARG A 410 1.39 6.79 -26.32
N ALA A 411 0.25 6.13 -26.50
CA ALA A 411 -0.86 6.66 -27.28
C ALA A 411 -1.42 7.94 -26.65
N TYR A 412 -1.63 7.95 -25.33
CA TYR A 412 -2.07 9.13 -24.58
C TYR A 412 -1.11 10.32 -24.74
N LEU A 413 0.21 10.09 -24.59
CA LEU A 413 1.21 11.15 -24.78
C LEU A 413 1.21 11.72 -26.22
N ARG A 414 1.01 10.88 -27.24
CA ARG A 414 0.92 11.34 -28.63
C ARG A 414 -0.32 12.19 -28.85
N PHE A 415 -1.47 11.75 -28.32
CA PHE A 415 -2.72 12.47 -28.42
C PHE A 415 -2.63 13.84 -27.74
N SER A 416 -2.15 13.89 -26.49
CA SER A 416 -2.00 15.13 -25.73
C SER A 416 -1.04 16.15 -26.37
N ARG A 417 0.04 15.68 -27.00
CA ARG A 417 0.95 16.56 -27.77
C ARG A 417 0.30 17.10 -29.05
N GLY A 418 -0.49 16.27 -29.73
CA GLY A 418 -1.26 16.70 -30.91
C GLY A 418 -2.37 17.70 -30.59
N THR A 419 -2.95 17.64 -29.39
CA THR A 419 -3.93 18.65 -28.94
C THR A 419 -3.27 19.98 -28.55
N GLN A 420 -2.08 19.93 -27.95
CA GLN A 420 -1.32 21.15 -27.64
C GLN A 420 -0.79 21.87 -28.88
N SER A 421 -0.40 21.16 -29.95
CA SER A 421 0.02 21.84 -31.19
C SER A 421 -1.18 22.46 -31.94
N LYS A 422 -2.36 21.82 -31.90
CA LYS A 422 -3.59 22.39 -32.49
C LYS A 422 -4.14 23.59 -31.73
N GLY A 423 -4.02 23.63 -30.40
CA GLY A 423 -4.44 24.79 -29.59
C GLY A 423 -3.52 26.01 -29.71
N LEU A 424 -2.32 25.84 -30.26
CA LEU A 424 -1.43 26.94 -30.66
C LEU A 424 -1.75 27.44 -32.07
N GLU A 425 -2.17 26.57 -33.00
CA GLU A 425 -2.63 26.98 -34.34
C GLU A 425 -4.00 27.69 -34.31
N GLU A 426 -4.91 27.35 -33.38
CA GLU A 426 -6.22 28.01 -33.26
C GLU A 426 -6.19 29.39 -32.55
N ASN A 427 -5.05 29.80 -31.97
CA ASN A 427 -4.90 31.14 -31.35
C ASN A 427 -4.10 32.14 -32.21
N GLU A 428 -3.62 31.74 -33.40
CA GLU A 428 -2.94 32.65 -34.34
C GLU A 428 -3.90 33.34 -35.33
N ASP A 429 -5.19 33.01 -35.33
CA ASP A 429 -6.21 33.63 -36.19
C ASP A 429 -7.00 34.79 -35.53
N LEU A 430 -6.33 35.59 -34.69
CA LEU A 430 -6.81 36.91 -34.29
C LEU A 430 -6.01 37.98 -35.06
N PRO A 431 -6.64 38.78 -35.95
CA PRO A 431 -5.91 39.69 -36.82
C PRO A 431 -5.30 40.83 -36.02
N LEU A 432 -3.96 40.89 -36.03
CA LEU A 432 -3.16 42.03 -35.64
C LEU A 432 -3.60 43.28 -36.41
N LYS A 433 -4.42 44.12 -35.77
CA LYS A 433 -4.61 45.53 -36.17
C LYS A 433 -3.57 46.40 -35.47
N HIS A 434 -2.58 46.81 -36.27
CA HIS A 434 -1.89 48.10 -36.29
C HIS A 434 -1.34 48.70 -34.99
N GLY A 435 0.01 48.83 -34.98
CA GLY A 435 0.65 50.14 -34.91
C GLY A 435 1.03 50.65 -33.53
N ALA A 436 2.32 50.59 -33.19
CA ALA A 436 3.17 51.78 -33.01
C ALA A 436 4.56 51.37 -32.52
N GLU A 437 5.55 51.97 -33.17
CA GLU A 437 6.96 52.05 -32.80
C GLU A 437 7.17 52.46 -31.33
N ILE A 438 8.30 52.04 -30.73
CA ILE A 438 9.42 52.93 -30.39
C ILE A 438 10.58 52.14 -29.73
N ALA A 439 11.74 52.28 -30.37
CA ALA A 439 13.14 52.34 -29.92
C ALA A 439 13.69 51.51 -28.74
N PHE A 440 14.72 50.72 -29.10
CA PHE A 440 16.07 50.69 -28.52
C PHE A 440 16.33 51.47 -27.22
N GLU A 441 16.89 50.78 -26.22
CA GLU A 441 18.28 51.01 -25.80
C GLU A 441 18.83 49.85 -24.97
N LYS A 442 20.12 49.56 -25.19
CA LYS A 442 20.95 48.62 -24.45
C LYS A 442 21.52 49.32 -23.21
N GLU A 443 21.52 48.63 -22.07
CA GLU A 443 22.71 48.33 -21.27
C GLU A 443 22.45 47.16 -20.32
#